data_AF-A0A0P7XHY8-F1
#
_entry.id   AF-A0A0P7XHY8-F1
#
_cell.length_a   1.000
_cell.length_b   1.000
_cell.length_c   1.000
_cell.angle_alpha   90.00
_cell.angle_beta   90.00
_cell.angle_gamma   90.00
#
_symmetry.space_group_name_H-M   'P 1'
#
loop_
_entity.id
_entity.type
_entity.pdbx_description
1 polymer ?
#
loop_
_entity_poly.entity_id
_entity_poly.type
_entity_poly.pdbx_seq_one_letter_code
_entity_poly.pdbx_strand_id
1 'polypeptide(L)'
;MPGAPRDPMALDAPGRIGQKARDLTGTLAKGAPTMLDFLKRLVTWWNGQTIGTQIFTARNGVKVGEDGQGNIFYRSRDGKRRWVIFNGEAEASRVDADWHGWLHHTWDETPSERPMAHKPWEKPHLPNLTGTPQAYAPAGSIRRAEPEDRRDYEAWSPE
;
A
#
# COMPACT_ATOMS: atom_id res chain seq x y z
N MET A 1 25.42 -62.83 1.93
CA MET A 1 26.02 -63.03 3.26
C MET A 1 25.74 -61.77 4.09
N PRO A 2 25.16 -61.91 5.29
CA PRO A 2 24.55 -60.81 6.06
C PRO A 2 25.49 -60.29 7.15
N GLY A 3 25.36 -59.02 7.53
CA GLY A 3 26.15 -58.42 8.59
C GLY A 3 25.52 -57.17 9.17
N ALA A 4 24.45 -57.34 9.94
CA ALA A 4 24.17 -56.44 11.07
C ALA A 4 24.97 -56.93 12.28
N PRO A 5 25.53 -56.03 13.11
CA PRO A 5 25.09 -56.04 14.51
C PRO A 5 25.07 -54.65 15.18
N ARG A 6 23.95 -54.34 15.84
CA ARG A 6 23.78 -54.18 17.30
C ARG A 6 24.13 -52.81 17.89
N ASP A 7 23.06 -52.10 18.25
CA ASP A 7 23.02 -51.16 19.37
C ASP A 7 23.55 -51.79 20.67
N PRO A 8 24.27 -51.03 21.50
CA PRO A 8 24.28 -51.26 22.92
C PRO A 8 23.52 -50.16 23.68
N MET A 9 22.43 -50.63 24.29
CA MET A 9 22.18 -50.45 25.71
C MET A 9 21.69 -49.08 26.20
N ALA A 10 20.39 -49.08 26.49
CA ALA A 10 19.71 -48.15 27.37
C ALA A 10 20.46 -47.96 28.70
N LEU A 11 20.53 -46.71 29.13
CA LEU A 11 20.79 -46.32 30.52
C LEU A 11 19.56 -45.55 31.02
N ASP A 12 18.99 -46.13 32.06
CA ASP A 12 17.81 -45.69 32.79
C ASP A 12 18.06 -44.36 33.53
N ALA A 13 16.96 -43.65 33.80
CA ALA A 13 16.87 -42.28 34.30
C ALA A 13 17.44 -42.08 35.72
N PRO A 14 17.51 -40.81 36.19
CA PRO A 14 16.44 -40.42 37.11
C PRO A 14 15.96 -38.96 37.01
N GLY A 15 14.64 -38.78 37.13
CA GLY A 15 14.08 -37.88 38.14
C GLY A 15 13.95 -36.39 37.82
N ARG A 16 12.68 -36.00 37.59
CA ARG A 16 11.98 -34.85 38.21
C ARG A 16 12.53 -33.45 37.90
N ILE A 17 11.71 -32.63 37.26
CA ILE A 17 11.12 -31.39 37.82
C ILE A 17 10.12 -30.87 36.79
N GLY A 18 8.87 -30.73 37.23
CA GLY A 18 7.78 -30.27 36.39
C GLY A 18 7.99 -28.83 35.92
N GLN A 19 7.72 -28.60 34.64
CA GLN A 19 7.21 -27.33 34.16
C GLN A 19 6.02 -27.64 33.26
N LYS A 20 4.81 -27.55 33.84
CA LYS A 20 3.62 -27.30 33.03
C LYS A 20 3.81 -25.90 32.43
N ALA A 21 4.39 -25.83 31.24
CA ALA A 21 4.29 -24.65 30.39
C ALA A 21 2.80 -24.46 30.11
N ARG A 22 2.22 -23.46 30.78
CA ARG A 22 0.85 -23.04 30.54
C ARG A 22 0.82 -22.37 29.18
N ASP A 23 0.08 -22.99 28.26
CA ASP A 23 -0.38 -22.38 27.03
C ASP A 23 -1.11 -21.07 27.37
N LEU A 24 -0.42 -19.94 27.20
CA LEU A 24 -0.97 -18.60 27.26
C LEU A 24 -0.48 -17.81 26.04
N THR A 25 -0.65 -18.39 24.86
CA THR A 25 -0.72 -17.60 23.63
C THR A 25 -2.15 -17.11 23.50
N GLY A 26 -2.46 -16.07 24.29
CA GLY A 26 -3.69 -15.32 24.13
C GLY A 26 -3.76 -14.80 22.70
N THR A 27 -4.83 -15.16 22.00
CA THR A 27 -5.25 -14.53 20.76
C THR A 27 -5.25 -13.02 20.95
N LEU A 28 -4.26 -12.33 20.37
CA LEU A 28 -4.20 -10.88 20.31
C LEU A 28 -5.40 -10.41 19.49
N ALA A 29 -6.46 -10.01 20.18
CA ALA A 29 -7.55 -9.26 19.58
C ALA A 29 -6.93 -8.04 18.89
N LYS A 30 -7.06 -7.98 17.56
CA LYS A 30 -6.65 -6.84 16.74
C LYS A 30 -7.30 -5.58 17.34
N GLY A 31 -6.43 -4.70 17.84
CA GLY A 31 -6.77 -3.63 18.76
C GLY A 31 -7.83 -2.67 18.24
N ALA A 32 -8.78 -2.35 19.12
CA ALA A 32 -9.57 -1.14 19.02
C ALA A 32 -8.63 0.09 19.06
N PRO A 33 -8.98 1.17 18.34
CA PRO A 33 -8.14 2.37 18.28
C PRO A 33 -7.86 2.92 19.68
N THR A 34 -6.59 3.20 19.96
CA THR A 34 -6.15 3.68 21.27
C THR A 34 -6.46 5.17 21.45
N MET A 35 -6.48 5.66 22.69
CA MET A 35 -6.58 7.10 23.01
C MET A 35 -5.54 7.94 22.24
N LEU A 36 -4.35 7.36 22.01
CA LEU A 36 -3.27 8.01 21.28
C LEU A 36 -3.58 8.14 19.78
N ASP A 37 -4.29 7.17 19.19
CA ASP A 37 -4.79 7.26 17.81
C ASP A 37 -5.86 8.35 17.68
N PHE A 38 -6.73 8.51 18.68
CA PHE A 38 -7.73 9.58 18.70
C PHE A 38 -7.08 10.98 18.76
N LEU A 39 -6.09 11.18 19.64
CA LEU A 39 -5.36 12.45 19.75
C LEU A 39 -4.52 12.76 18.50
N LYS A 40 -3.87 11.76 17.89
CA LYS A 40 -3.18 11.94 16.61
C LYS A 40 -4.14 12.40 15.52
N ARG A 41 -5.37 11.87 15.47
CA ARG A 41 -6.38 12.28 14.47
C ARG A 41 -6.91 13.70 14.68
N LEU A 42 -6.82 14.24 15.90
CA LEU A 42 -7.16 15.62 16.21
C LEU A 42 -6.05 16.62 15.82
N VAL A 43 -4.78 16.22 15.98
CA VAL A 43 -3.63 17.12 15.73
C VAL A 43 -3.04 16.95 14.32
N THR A 44 -3.22 15.79 13.70
CA THR A 44 -2.77 15.50 12.32
C THR A 44 -3.97 15.31 11.40
N TRP A 45 -4.64 16.42 11.04
CA TRP A 45 -5.74 16.40 10.06
C TRP A 45 -5.28 15.99 8.64
N TRP A 46 -3.96 15.89 8.42
CA TRP A 46 -3.31 15.47 7.18
C TRP A 46 -3.07 13.96 7.08
N ASN A 47 -3.15 13.19 8.19
CA ASN A 47 -2.83 11.75 8.20
C ASN A 47 -4.01 10.83 7.83
N GLY A 48 -5.11 11.38 7.33
CA GLY A 48 -6.24 10.59 6.85
C GLY A 48 -7.55 11.34 6.84
N GLN A 49 -8.65 10.60 6.70
CA GLN A 49 -10.00 11.15 6.65
C GLN A 49 -10.35 11.90 7.95
N THR A 50 -10.68 13.19 7.84
CA THR A 50 -11.16 14.00 8.96
C THR A 50 -12.42 13.41 9.59
N ILE A 51 -12.64 13.66 10.88
CA ILE A 51 -13.84 13.18 11.61
C ILE A 51 -15.13 13.66 10.92
N GLY A 52 -15.14 14.90 10.40
CA GLY A 52 -16.27 15.45 9.66
C GLY A 52 -16.58 14.63 8.41
N THR A 53 -15.56 14.28 7.62
CA THR A 53 -15.73 13.44 6.44
C THR A 53 -16.22 12.04 6.83
N GLN A 54 -15.81 11.49 7.99
CA GLN A 54 -16.29 10.16 8.45
C GLN A 54 -17.77 10.16 8.77
N ILE A 55 -18.23 11.14 9.54
CA ILE A 55 -19.65 11.27 9.90
C ILE A 55 -20.49 11.50 8.63
N PHE A 56 -20.00 12.34 7.71
CA PHE A 56 -20.66 12.58 6.43
C PHE A 56 -20.76 11.30 5.59
N THR A 57 -19.67 10.54 5.49
CA THR A 57 -19.63 9.30 4.71
C THR A 57 -20.54 8.24 5.33
N ALA A 58 -20.55 8.09 6.65
CA ALA A 58 -21.43 7.14 7.33
C ALA A 58 -22.92 7.44 7.12
N ARG A 59 -23.30 8.73 7.02
CA ARG A 59 -24.68 9.15 6.80
C ARG A 59 -25.12 9.10 5.35
N ASN A 60 -24.25 9.54 4.44
CA ASN A 60 -24.63 9.86 3.06
C ASN A 60 -23.94 8.99 1.99
N GLY A 61 -22.86 8.30 2.35
CA GLY A 61 -22.03 7.53 1.43
C GLY A 61 -22.56 6.12 1.23
N VAL A 62 -22.62 5.71 -0.03
CA VAL A 62 -22.77 4.33 -0.46
C VAL A 62 -21.40 3.88 -0.98
N LYS A 63 -20.83 2.84 -0.38
CA LYS A 63 -19.58 2.23 -0.85
C LYS A 63 -19.82 1.61 -2.23
N VAL A 64 -18.93 1.95 -3.17
CA VAL A 64 -19.04 1.54 -4.57
C VAL A 64 -18.02 0.47 -4.91
N GLY A 65 -16.77 0.66 -4.48
CA GLY A 65 -15.70 -0.32 -4.70
C GLY A 65 -14.38 0.15 -4.08
N GLU A 66 -13.33 -0.60 -4.36
CA GLU A 66 -11.97 -0.37 -3.88
C GLU A 66 -11.00 -0.54 -5.06
N ASP A 67 -9.89 0.21 -5.05
CA ASP A 67 -8.80 0.03 -6.00
C ASP A 67 -7.73 -0.95 -5.50
N GLY A 68 -6.72 -1.21 -6.33
CA GLY A 68 -5.62 -2.11 -5.98
C GLY A 68 -4.72 -1.58 -4.85
N GLN A 69 -4.77 -0.28 -4.56
CA GLN A 69 -4.04 0.37 -3.47
C GLN A 69 -4.83 0.38 -2.14
N GLY A 70 -6.09 -0.06 -2.16
CA GLY A 70 -7.00 -0.08 -1.03
C GLY A 70 -7.70 1.25 -0.76
N ASN A 71 -7.71 2.20 -1.71
CA ASN A 71 -8.54 3.39 -1.61
C ASN A 71 -10.00 2.99 -1.85
N ILE A 72 -10.91 3.55 -1.04
CA ILE A 72 -12.33 3.18 -1.07
C ILE A 72 -13.14 4.30 -1.71
N PHE A 73 -13.96 3.94 -2.69
CA PHE A 73 -14.77 4.89 -3.46
C PHE A 73 -16.22 4.89 -2.98
N TYR A 74 -16.78 6.08 -2.85
CA TYR A 74 -18.13 6.33 -2.36
C TYR A 74 -18.91 7.23 -3.30
N ARG A 75 -20.22 7.01 -3.36
CA ARG A 75 -21.17 7.93 -4.00
C ARG A 75 -22.26 8.34 -3.03
N SER A 76 -22.81 9.54 -3.20
CA SER A 76 -24.05 9.92 -2.53
C SER A 76 -25.20 9.06 -3.02
N ARG A 77 -26.21 8.81 -2.17
CA ARG A 77 -27.46 8.14 -2.57
C ARG A 77 -28.14 8.80 -3.77
N ASP A 78 -28.05 10.13 -3.86
CA ASP A 78 -28.62 10.91 -4.97
C ASP A 78 -27.74 10.90 -6.25
N GLY A 79 -26.60 10.20 -6.24
CA GLY A 79 -25.66 10.11 -7.38
C GLY A 79 -24.88 11.39 -7.72
N LYS A 80 -25.23 12.53 -7.12
CA LYS A 80 -24.65 13.86 -7.44
C LYS A 80 -23.21 14.05 -6.98
N ARG A 81 -22.76 13.33 -5.96
CA ARG A 81 -21.40 13.45 -5.42
C ARG A 81 -20.69 12.10 -5.43
N ARG A 82 -19.44 12.11 -5.87
CA ARG A 82 -18.50 10.98 -5.82
C ARG A 82 -17.26 11.43 -5.04
N TRP A 83 -16.74 10.60 -4.16
CA TRP A 83 -15.52 10.89 -3.41
C TRP A 83 -14.76 9.62 -3.07
N VAL A 84 -13.47 9.79 -2.77
CA VAL A 84 -12.56 8.71 -2.39
C VAL A 84 -12.09 8.91 -0.95
N ILE A 85 -11.88 7.80 -0.24
CA ILE A 85 -11.21 7.76 1.06
C ILE A 85 -9.91 6.97 0.86
N PHE A 86 -8.79 7.67 0.99
CA PHE A 86 -7.46 7.10 0.80
C PHE A 86 -7.07 6.18 1.96
N ASN A 87 -6.32 5.13 1.63
CA ASN A 87 -5.66 4.27 2.60
C ASN A 87 -4.30 4.88 3.01
N GLY A 88 -4.35 5.82 3.96
CA GLY A 88 -3.17 6.51 4.49
C GLY A 88 -3.10 7.98 4.08
N GLU A 89 -1.95 8.39 3.55
CA GLU A 89 -1.72 9.77 3.11
C GLU A 89 -2.67 10.15 1.97
N ALA A 90 -3.39 11.25 2.17
CA ALA A 90 -4.36 11.75 1.20
C ALA A 90 -3.64 12.45 0.05
N GLU A 91 -3.41 11.72 -1.05
CA GLU A 91 -2.87 12.26 -2.29
C GLU A 91 -3.78 11.91 -3.48
N ALA A 92 -4.27 12.92 -4.20
CA ALA A 92 -5.12 12.82 -5.37
C ALA A 92 -4.52 11.96 -6.49
N SER A 93 -3.20 12.01 -6.74
CA SER A 93 -2.58 11.21 -7.80
C SER A 93 -2.49 9.72 -7.50
N ARG A 94 -2.87 9.26 -6.29
CA ARG A 94 -2.90 7.84 -5.94
C ARG A 94 -4.10 7.09 -6.52
N VAL A 95 -5.10 7.80 -7.04
CA VAL A 95 -6.26 7.18 -7.69
C VAL A 95 -5.82 6.56 -9.01
N ASP A 96 -6.05 5.25 -9.19
CA ASP A 96 -5.78 4.54 -10.44
C ASP A 96 -6.57 5.15 -11.62
N ALA A 97 -6.06 4.98 -12.84
CA ALA A 97 -6.65 5.55 -14.05
C ALA A 97 -8.13 5.17 -14.26
N ASP A 98 -8.50 3.92 -13.95
CA ASP A 98 -9.86 3.41 -14.09
C ASP A 98 -10.84 4.11 -13.13
N TRP A 99 -10.39 4.35 -11.90
CA TRP A 99 -11.20 5.02 -10.87
C TRP A 99 -11.22 6.53 -11.06
N HIS A 100 -10.18 7.10 -11.68
CA HIS A 100 -10.08 8.53 -11.93
C HIS A 100 -11.21 9.03 -12.84
N GLY A 101 -11.48 8.37 -13.96
CA GLY A 101 -12.57 8.81 -14.86
C GLY A 101 -13.96 8.67 -14.23
N TRP A 102 -14.18 7.64 -13.40
CA TRP A 102 -15.44 7.51 -12.66
C TRP A 102 -15.60 8.62 -11.62
N LEU A 103 -14.53 8.92 -10.87
CA LEU A 103 -14.53 9.97 -9.84
C LEU A 103 -14.83 11.35 -10.45
N HIS A 104 -14.32 11.60 -11.66
CA HIS A 104 -14.49 12.87 -12.39
C HIS A 104 -15.70 12.90 -13.33
N HIS A 105 -16.66 11.98 -13.18
CA HIS A 105 -17.88 11.94 -14.01
C HIS A 105 -17.62 11.82 -15.52
N THR A 106 -16.47 11.27 -15.92
CA THR A 106 -16.18 10.96 -17.33
C THR A 106 -17.02 9.78 -17.81
N TRP A 107 -17.29 8.82 -16.92
CA TRP A 107 -18.20 7.71 -17.13
C TRP A 107 -19.00 7.39 -15.87
N ASP A 108 -20.17 6.78 -16.03
CA ASP A 108 -21.08 6.47 -14.92
C ASP A 108 -20.83 5.11 -14.27
N GLU A 109 -20.36 4.17 -15.07
CA GLU A 109 -20.09 2.80 -14.68
C GLU A 109 -18.79 2.71 -13.90
N THR A 110 -18.76 1.84 -12.92
CA THR A 110 -17.57 1.66 -12.08
C THR A 110 -16.59 0.69 -12.74
N PRO A 111 -15.29 0.76 -12.45
CA PRO A 111 -14.31 -0.23 -12.92
C PRO A 111 -14.68 -1.67 -12.53
N SER A 112 -15.43 -1.84 -11.44
CA SER A 112 -15.95 -3.13 -10.99
C SER A 112 -17.09 -3.67 -11.86
N GLU A 113 -17.93 -2.78 -12.44
CA GLU A 113 -19.05 -3.15 -13.32
C GLU A 113 -18.58 -3.33 -14.77
N ARG A 114 -17.72 -2.44 -15.26
CA ARG A 114 -17.12 -2.50 -16.58
C ARG A 114 -15.61 -2.25 -16.47
N PRO A 115 -14.80 -3.31 -16.32
CA PRO A 115 -13.35 -3.17 -16.26
C PRO A 115 -12.80 -2.65 -17.59
N MET A 116 -11.81 -1.77 -17.52
CA MET A 116 -11.14 -1.24 -18.70
C MET A 116 -10.23 -2.28 -19.35
N ALA A 117 -10.13 -2.23 -20.68
CA ALA A 117 -9.29 -3.15 -21.43
C ALA A 117 -7.84 -2.68 -21.43
N HIS A 118 -7.02 -3.24 -20.54
CA HIS A 118 -5.58 -2.94 -20.50
C HIS A 118 -4.83 -3.55 -21.67
N LYS A 119 -3.87 -2.78 -22.21
CA LYS A 119 -2.92 -3.22 -23.22
C LYS A 119 -1.64 -3.74 -22.58
N PRO A 120 -0.91 -4.67 -23.25
CA PRO A 120 0.30 -5.28 -22.70
C PRO A 120 1.46 -4.30 -22.47
N TRP A 121 1.42 -3.12 -23.08
CA TRP A 121 2.43 -2.07 -22.91
C TRP A 121 2.08 -1.05 -21.82
N GLU A 122 0.88 -1.14 -21.23
CA GLU A 122 0.48 -0.25 -20.13
C GLU A 122 1.30 -0.55 -18.89
N LYS A 123 1.79 0.53 -18.26
CA LYS A 123 2.51 0.41 -17.00
C LYS A 123 1.51 0.44 -15.84
N PRO A 124 1.80 -0.26 -14.73
CA PRO A 124 1.04 -0.09 -13.49
C PRO A 124 0.99 1.38 -13.06
N HIS A 125 -0.12 1.77 -12.44
CA HIS A 125 -0.28 3.12 -11.92
C HIS A 125 0.79 3.43 -10.87
N LEU A 126 1.37 4.63 -10.98
CA LEU A 126 2.33 5.17 -10.04
C LEU A 126 1.85 6.56 -9.61
N PRO A 127 1.77 6.83 -8.30
CA PRO A 127 1.43 8.17 -7.83
C PRO A 127 2.51 9.18 -8.21
N ASN A 128 2.19 10.45 -8.10
CA ASN A 128 3.14 11.52 -8.37
C ASN A 128 4.31 11.49 -7.37
N LEU A 129 5.51 11.23 -7.87
CA LEU A 129 6.75 11.14 -7.08
C LEU A 129 7.50 12.47 -6.98
N THR A 130 6.92 13.57 -7.46
CA THR A 130 7.55 14.90 -7.40
C THR A 130 7.94 15.26 -5.96
N GLY A 131 9.15 15.79 -5.78
CA GLY A 131 9.68 16.16 -4.46
C GLY A 131 10.25 14.98 -3.65
N THR A 132 10.08 13.74 -4.12
CA THR A 132 10.69 12.55 -3.51
C THR A 132 12.07 12.22 -4.11
N PRO A 133 12.89 11.36 -3.48
CA PRO A 133 14.11 10.84 -4.08
C PRO A 133 13.89 10.07 -5.39
N GLN A 134 12.67 9.58 -5.63
CA GLN A 134 12.29 8.79 -6.80
C GLN A 134 11.72 9.65 -7.95
N ALA A 135 11.73 10.97 -7.80
CA ALA A 135 11.28 11.89 -8.84
C ALA A 135 12.07 11.68 -10.15
N TYR A 136 11.37 11.79 -11.29
CA TYR A 136 12.01 11.70 -12.59
C TYR A 136 13.07 12.80 -12.78
N ALA A 137 14.27 12.37 -13.15
CA ALA A 137 15.37 13.26 -13.52
C ALA A 137 15.66 13.10 -15.02
N PRO A 138 15.54 14.17 -15.84
CA PRO A 138 15.84 14.10 -17.26
C PRO A 138 17.32 13.80 -17.51
N ALA A 139 17.63 13.36 -18.73
CA ALA A 139 19.00 13.18 -19.17
C ALA A 139 19.76 14.53 -19.08
N GLY A 140 21.00 14.50 -18.60
CA GLY A 140 21.78 15.70 -18.27
C GLY A 140 21.45 16.39 -16.94
N SER A 141 20.46 15.92 -16.16
CA SER A 141 20.20 16.45 -14.82
C SER A 141 21.33 16.11 -13.86
N ILE A 142 21.77 17.09 -13.06
CA ILE A 142 22.75 16.91 -11.96
C ILE A 142 22.26 15.89 -10.92
N ARG A 143 20.94 15.62 -10.87
CA ARG A 143 20.35 14.63 -9.96
C ARG A 143 20.59 13.18 -10.39
N ARG A 144 21.04 12.92 -11.62
CA ARG A 144 21.40 11.57 -12.07
C ARG A 144 22.81 11.22 -11.59
N ALA A 145 22.99 9.98 -11.14
CA ALA A 145 24.30 9.47 -10.76
C ALA A 145 25.27 9.42 -11.95
N GLU A 146 24.73 9.15 -13.15
CA GLU A 146 25.46 9.14 -14.41
C GLU A 146 25.01 10.34 -15.26
N PRO A 147 25.86 11.37 -15.43
CA PRO A 147 25.62 12.45 -16.36
C PRO A 147 25.56 11.91 -17.79
N GLU A 148 24.72 12.52 -18.64
CA GLU A 148 24.74 12.19 -20.06
C GLU A 148 26.03 12.74 -20.68
N ASP A 149 26.71 11.89 -21.45
CA ASP A 149 27.95 12.26 -22.13
C ASP A 149 27.66 13.27 -23.25
N ARG A 150 28.40 14.38 -23.27
CA ARG A 150 28.23 15.42 -24.30
C ARG A 150 28.87 14.94 -25.59
N ARG A 151 28.05 14.55 -26.57
CA ARG A 151 28.51 14.04 -27.88
C ARG A 151 28.58 15.10 -28.97
N ASP A 152 28.23 16.35 -28.65
CA ASP A 152 28.20 17.44 -29.63
C ASP A 152 29.60 17.91 -30.04
N TYR A 153 30.64 17.51 -29.29
CA TYR A 153 32.02 17.90 -29.53
C TYR A 153 33.00 16.82 -29.04
N GLU A 154 33.89 16.39 -29.93
CA GLU A 154 35.05 15.58 -29.55
C GLU A 154 36.25 16.51 -29.34
N ALA A 155 36.73 16.59 -28.09
CA ALA A 155 37.91 17.40 -27.76
C ALA A 155 39.19 16.74 -28.27
N TRP A 156 39.97 17.49 -29.04
CA TRP A 156 41.30 17.04 -29.45
C TRP A 156 42.21 16.87 -28.22
N SER A 157 42.80 15.68 -28.06
CA SER A 157 43.72 15.35 -26.97
C SER A 157 45.13 15.10 -27.53
N PRO A 158 46.14 15.92 -27.19
CA PRO A 158 47.52 15.66 -27.58
C PRO A 158 48.08 14.43 -26.84
N GLU A 159 48.92 13.67 -27.54
CA GLU A 159 49.76 12.59 -27.00
C GLU A 159 51.04 13.11 -26.32
#